data_AF-A0A3P7NJ09-F1
#
_entry.id   AF-A0A3P7NJ09-F1
#
_cell.length_a   1.000
_cell.length_b   1.000
_cell.length_c   1.000
_cell.angle_alpha   90.00
_cell.angle_beta   90.00
_cell.angle_gamma   90.00
#
_symmetry.space_group_name_H-M   'P 1'
#
loop_
_entity.id
_entity.type
_entity.pdbx_description
1 polymer ?
#
loop_
_entity_poly.entity_id
_entity_poly.type
_entity_poly.pdbx_seq_one_letter_code
_entity_poly.pdbx_strand_id
1 'polypeptide(L)'
;MYIRSMVIDGFKSYCQRTEIPGFDVQFNAITGLNGSGKSNILDAICFLLGITNLSQVRATNLQELVYKSGQAGITKATVSIVFDNTDKSSSPYGYEQFDELTITRQIVVGGKNKYLINGTNATNTRVQDLFHSVQLNVNNPHFLIMQGRITKVLNMKPPEVILSLLEEAASTKLYETKKEAALKTIEKKDSKLREIDRVLREDITPTIRKLREERSSYLEYQKVVREIEHLTKFTVAYDFACLEEATQRTKNDLLKLEARVNDKKQKVEQLNGEKAKLEQNLRELTEEHNKVGFLYFTS
;
A
#
# COMPACT_ATOMS: atom_id res chain seq x y z
N MET A 1 -36.97 24.80 15.67
CA MET A 1 -37.40 23.44 15.24
C MET A 1 -38.21 22.80 16.37
N TYR A 2 -39.43 22.35 16.10
CA TYR A 2 -40.29 21.68 17.09
C TYR A 2 -40.97 20.46 16.46
N ILE A 3 -41.49 19.56 17.29
CA ILE A 3 -42.20 18.36 16.81
C ILE A 3 -43.59 18.79 16.35
N ARG A 4 -44.00 18.42 15.13
CA ARG A 4 -45.34 18.68 14.60
C ARG A 4 -46.26 17.47 14.73
N SER A 5 -45.74 16.29 14.38
CA SER A 5 -46.47 15.03 14.49
C SER A 5 -45.53 13.84 14.70
N MET A 6 -46.08 12.77 15.26
CA MET A 6 -45.38 11.52 15.47
C MET A 6 -46.21 10.35 14.96
N VAL A 7 -45.58 9.43 14.24
CA VAL A 7 -46.21 8.19 13.74
C VAL A 7 -45.48 7.00 14.35
N ILE A 8 -46.22 6.10 14.97
CA ILE A 8 -45.72 4.90 15.63
C ILE A 8 -46.38 3.69 14.99
N ASP A 9 -45.59 2.70 14.56
CA ASP A 9 -46.08 1.46 13.97
C ASP A 9 -45.32 0.26 14.54
N GLY A 10 -46.03 -0.75 15.05
CA GLY A 10 -45.44 -2.00 15.55
C GLY A 10 -44.53 -1.87 16.78
N PHE A 11 -44.64 -0.81 17.58
CA PHE A 11 -43.76 -0.53 18.72
C PHE A 11 -44.40 -0.86 20.08
N LYS A 12 -43.78 -1.76 20.86
CA LYS A 12 -44.24 -2.20 22.20
C LYS A 12 -45.73 -2.56 22.29
N SER A 13 -46.57 -1.62 22.74
CA SER A 13 -48.03 -1.80 22.90
C SER A 13 -48.81 -1.34 21.66
N TYR A 14 -48.18 -0.63 20.74
CA TYR A 14 -48.80 -0.12 19.51
C TYR A 14 -48.68 -1.18 18.40
N CYS A 15 -49.75 -1.96 18.24
CA CYS A 15 -49.85 -2.99 17.20
C CYS A 15 -50.12 -2.38 15.81
N GLN A 16 -50.92 -1.31 15.76
CA GLN A 16 -51.31 -0.63 14.53
C GLN A 16 -50.63 0.72 14.40
N ARG A 17 -50.49 1.19 13.16
CA ARG A 17 -50.03 2.55 12.86
C ARG A 17 -50.91 3.57 13.59
N THR A 18 -50.31 4.27 14.55
CA THR A 18 -50.94 5.34 15.32
C THR A 18 -50.24 6.65 15.00
N GLU A 19 -51.02 7.64 14.55
CA GLU A 19 -50.53 8.99 14.33
C GLU A 19 -50.98 9.88 15.49
N ILE A 20 -50.03 10.63 16.04
CA ILE A 20 -50.21 11.59 17.12
C ILE A 20 -49.99 12.98 16.50
N PRO A 21 -51.06 13.66 16.05
CA PRO A 21 -50.98 15.01 15.52
C PRO A 21 -51.02 16.06 16.64
N GLY A 22 -50.61 17.29 16.32
CA GLY A 22 -50.96 18.48 17.10
C GLY A 22 -50.08 18.70 18.34
N PHE A 23 -48.77 18.52 18.20
CA PHE A 23 -47.83 18.98 19.22
C PHE A 23 -47.69 20.51 19.16
N ASP A 24 -47.86 21.17 20.29
CA ASP A 24 -47.66 22.61 20.44
C ASP A 24 -46.17 22.92 20.71
N VAL A 25 -45.75 24.13 20.37
CA VAL A 25 -44.37 24.62 20.53
C VAL A 25 -43.98 24.75 22.00
N GLN A 26 -44.95 25.10 22.87
CA GLN A 26 -44.66 25.47 24.25
C GLN A 26 -44.88 24.32 25.24
N PHE A 27 -46.07 23.73 25.25
CA PHE A 27 -46.42 22.76 26.28
C PHE A 27 -47.27 21.63 25.72
N ASN A 28 -46.85 20.39 26.00
CA ASN A 28 -47.56 19.18 25.60
C ASN A 28 -47.76 18.30 26.83
N ALA A 29 -49.00 17.89 27.08
CA ALA A 29 -49.35 16.98 28.17
C ALA A 29 -49.87 15.65 27.62
N ILE A 30 -49.27 14.55 28.05
CA ILE A 30 -49.71 13.20 27.71
C ILE A 30 -50.38 12.59 28.94
N THR A 31 -51.70 12.42 28.87
CA THR A 31 -52.51 11.83 29.94
C THR A 31 -53.23 10.56 29.46
N GLY A 32 -53.68 9.73 30.40
CA GLY A 32 -54.35 8.46 30.10
C GLY A 32 -54.36 7.51 31.30
N LEU A 33 -55.11 6.41 31.18
CA LEU A 33 -55.25 5.40 32.22
C LEU A 33 -53.92 4.66 32.50
N ASN A 34 -53.76 4.13 33.71
CA ASN A 34 -52.58 3.31 34.03
C ASN A 34 -52.54 2.07 33.12
N GLY A 35 -51.36 1.80 32.54
CA GLY A 35 -51.19 0.71 31.56
C GLY A 35 -51.56 1.04 30.11
N SER A 36 -52.06 2.24 29.80
CA SER A 36 -52.45 2.63 28.43
C SER A 36 -51.29 2.92 27.46
N GLY A 37 -50.05 2.60 27.84
CA GLY A 37 -48.87 2.80 26.99
C GLY A 37 -48.29 4.21 26.97
N LYS A 38 -48.69 5.12 27.87
CA LYS A 38 -48.16 6.51 27.93
C LYS A 38 -46.63 6.58 27.92
N SER A 39 -45.98 5.78 28.76
CA SER A 39 -44.52 5.72 28.84
C SER A 39 -43.89 5.11 27.58
N ASN A 40 -44.65 4.38 26.77
CA ASN A 40 -44.15 3.82 25.51
C ASN A 40 -44.05 4.89 24.41
N ILE A 41 -44.82 5.98 24.49
CA ILE A 41 -44.65 7.14 23.60
C ILE A 41 -43.28 7.78 23.87
N LEU A 42 -42.95 8.01 25.14
CA LEU A 42 -41.63 8.51 25.54
C LEU A 42 -40.51 7.54 25.13
N ASP A 43 -40.70 6.24 25.30
CA ASP A 43 -39.74 5.23 24.82
C ASP A 43 -39.58 5.25 23.30
N ALA A 44 -40.65 5.53 22.54
CA ALA A 44 -40.59 5.64 21.08
C ALA A 44 -39.79 6.89 20.64
N ILE A 45 -39.94 8.01 21.34
CA ILE A 45 -39.12 9.21 21.12
C ILE A 45 -37.66 8.92 21.47
N CYS A 46 -37.39 8.30 22.63
CA CYS A 46 -36.06 7.86 23.04
C CYS A 46 -35.42 6.91 22.02
N PHE A 47 -36.23 6.00 21.48
CA PHE A 47 -35.82 5.09 20.43
C PHE A 47 -35.45 5.86 19.17
N LEU A 48 -36.27 6.80 18.69
CA LEU A 48 -35.92 7.59 17.51
C LEU A 48 -34.67 8.44 17.71
N LEU A 49 -34.49 9.04 18.89
CA LEU A 49 -33.32 9.85 19.20
C LEU A 49 -32.02 9.04 19.15
N GLY A 50 -32.07 7.73 19.44
CA GLY A 50 -30.90 6.87 19.31
C GLY A 50 -30.11 6.68 20.59
N ILE A 51 -30.79 6.72 21.74
CA ILE A 51 -30.16 6.52 23.06
C ILE A 51 -29.41 5.17 23.07
N THR A 52 -28.11 5.23 23.37
CA THR A 52 -27.20 4.07 23.42
C THR A 52 -27.48 3.15 24.61
N ASN A 53 -27.96 3.72 25.72
CA ASN A 53 -28.32 2.99 26.92
C ASN A 53 -29.75 2.42 26.82
N LEU A 54 -29.86 1.16 26.41
CA LEU A 54 -31.13 0.43 26.28
C LEU A 54 -31.92 0.32 27.60
N SER A 55 -31.23 0.37 28.74
CA SER A 55 -31.86 0.44 30.07
C SER A 55 -32.80 1.64 30.22
N GLN A 56 -32.56 2.73 29.48
CA GLN A 56 -33.46 3.89 29.47
C GLN A 56 -34.78 3.54 28.79
N VAL A 57 -34.74 2.82 27.66
CA VAL A 57 -35.92 2.43 26.89
C VAL A 57 -36.63 1.21 27.51
N ARG A 58 -36.34 0.85 28.77
CA ARG A 58 -36.95 -0.27 29.50
C ARG A 58 -36.95 -1.57 28.68
N ALA A 59 -35.84 -1.83 28.01
CA ALA A 59 -35.61 -3.00 27.18
C ALA A 59 -34.18 -3.51 27.40
N THR A 60 -34.00 -4.82 27.42
CA THR A 60 -32.68 -5.45 27.45
C THR A 60 -32.14 -5.65 26.04
N ASN A 61 -33.04 -5.98 25.11
CA ASN A 61 -32.72 -6.19 23.71
C ASN A 61 -33.57 -5.28 22.82
N LEU A 62 -32.98 -4.84 21.72
CA LEU A 62 -33.67 -4.03 20.70
C LEU A 62 -34.91 -4.73 20.12
N GLN A 63 -34.93 -6.06 20.09
CA GLN A 63 -36.07 -6.85 19.59
C GLN A 63 -37.31 -6.73 20.49
N GLU A 64 -37.14 -6.47 21.79
CA GLU A 64 -38.24 -6.27 22.75
C GLU A 64 -39.00 -4.96 22.52
N LEU A 65 -38.44 -4.06 21.71
CA LEU A 65 -39.11 -2.83 21.29
C LEU A 65 -40.17 -3.09 20.21
N VAL A 66 -40.10 -4.24 19.52
CA VAL A 66 -41.11 -4.65 18.54
C VAL A 66 -42.32 -5.24 19.28
N TYR A 67 -43.52 -4.99 18.77
CA TYR A 67 -44.77 -5.50 19.35
C TYR A 67 -44.69 -7.01 19.59
N LYS A 68 -44.86 -7.43 20.86
CA LYS A 68 -44.71 -8.82 21.33
C LYS A 68 -43.42 -9.51 20.82
N SER A 69 -42.33 -8.75 20.66
CA SER A 69 -41.04 -9.25 20.16
C SER A 69 -41.13 -9.99 18.81
N GLY A 70 -42.12 -9.67 17.97
CA GLY A 70 -42.32 -10.33 16.68
C GLY A 70 -43.18 -11.60 16.69
N GLN A 71 -43.64 -12.08 17.85
CA GLN A 71 -44.44 -13.31 17.95
C GLN A 71 -45.86 -13.19 17.38
N ALA A 72 -46.33 -11.96 17.14
CA ALA A 72 -47.67 -11.68 16.62
C ALA A 72 -47.72 -11.44 15.10
N GLY A 73 -46.70 -11.87 14.35
CA GLY A 73 -46.59 -11.63 12.90
C GLY A 73 -46.12 -10.22 12.51
N ILE A 74 -45.93 -9.32 13.48
CA ILE A 74 -45.37 -7.98 13.28
C ILE A 74 -43.86 -8.03 13.52
N THR A 75 -43.09 -8.16 12.44
CA THR A 75 -41.62 -8.30 12.52
C THR A 75 -40.87 -6.98 12.38
N LYS A 76 -41.59 -5.87 12.18
CA LYS A 76 -41.01 -4.53 12.03
C LYS A 76 -41.63 -3.55 13.04
N ALA A 77 -40.81 -2.67 13.59
CA ALA A 77 -41.28 -1.48 14.30
C ALA A 77 -40.69 -0.23 13.63
N THR A 78 -41.53 0.77 13.42
CA THR A 78 -41.17 2.03 12.78
C THR A 78 -41.67 3.17 13.65
N VAL A 79 -40.77 4.11 13.94
CA VAL A 79 -41.13 5.37 14.60
C VAL A 79 -40.67 6.48 13.69
N SER A 80 -41.60 7.38 13.36
CA SER A 80 -41.34 8.57 12.54
C SER A 80 -41.77 9.82 13.30
N ILE A 81 -40.91 10.82 13.35
CA ILE A 81 -41.25 12.14 13.91
C ILE A 81 -41.07 13.16 12.80
N VAL A 82 -42.11 13.96 12.59
CA VAL A 82 -42.10 15.11 11.69
C VAL A 82 -41.80 16.34 12.53
N PHE A 83 -40.69 16.99 12.20
CA PHE A 83 -40.29 18.25 12.79
C PHE A 83 -40.62 19.39 11.83
N ASP A 84 -41.18 20.45 12.38
CA ASP A 84 -41.32 21.73 11.69
C ASP A 84 -39.99 22.49 11.79
N ASN A 85 -39.46 22.84 10.61
CA ASN A 85 -38.18 23.50 10.42
C ASN A 85 -38.34 24.86 9.69
N THR A 86 -39.47 25.54 9.90
CA THR A 86 -39.75 26.88 9.35
C THR A 86 -38.77 27.95 9.83
N ASP A 87 -38.18 27.79 11.01
CA ASP A 87 -37.13 28.68 11.51
C ASP A 87 -35.74 28.26 10.99
N LYS A 88 -35.25 29.02 10.00
CA LYS A 88 -33.95 28.81 9.35
C LYS A 88 -32.75 29.02 10.28
N SER A 89 -32.91 29.80 11.35
CA SER A 89 -31.82 30.04 12.32
C SER A 89 -31.56 28.84 13.24
N SER A 90 -32.60 28.02 13.45
CA SER A 90 -32.59 26.79 14.24
C SER A 90 -32.39 25.54 13.38
N SER A 91 -32.22 25.70 12.06
CA SER A 91 -32.17 24.57 11.13
C SER A 91 -30.84 23.81 11.22
N PRO A 92 -30.86 22.48 11.13
CA PRO A 92 -29.64 21.68 10.97
C PRO A 92 -28.88 22.08 9.71
N TYR A 93 -27.55 22.23 9.83
CA TYR A 93 -26.68 22.52 8.68
C TYR A 93 -26.89 21.53 7.52
N GLY A 94 -27.27 22.06 6.35
CA GLY A 94 -27.54 21.29 5.14
C GLY A 94 -29.00 20.86 4.93
N TYR A 95 -29.92 21.23 5.83
CA TYR A 95 -31.36 20.97 5.69
C TYR A 95 -32.22 22.25 5.68
N GLU A 96 -31.59 23.42 5.53
CA GLU A 96 -32.23 24.75 5.47
C GLU A 96 -33.25 24.93 4.32
N GLN A 97 -33.21 24.02 3.34
CA GLN A 97 -34.09 24.01 2.17
C GLN A 97 -35.42 23.28 2.45
N PHE A 98 -35.50 22.52 3.55
CA PHE A 98 -36.69 21.74 3.91
C PHE A 98 -37.42 22.41 5.07
N ASP A 99 -38.64 22.86 4.80
CA ASP A 99 -39.55 23.42 5.82
C ASP A 99 -40.07 22.35 6.79
N GLU A 100 -40.07 21.07 6.36
CA GLU A 100 -40.42 19.91 7.18
C GLU A 100 -39.33 18.84 7.12
N LEU A 101 -38.93 18.33 8.28
CA LEU A 101 -37.94 17.27 8.41
C LEU A 101 -38.58 16.04 9.05
N THR A 102 -38.68 14.95 8.29
CA THR A 102 -39.16 13.65 8.79
C THR A 102 -37.99 12.75 9.12
N ILE A 103 -37.81 12.42 10.40
CA ILE A 103 -36.82 11.44 10.85
C ILE A 103 -37.57 10.16 11.17
N THR A 104 -37.10 9.04 10.61
CA THR A 104 -37.68 7.72 10.84
C THR A 104 -36.61 6.75 11.31
N ARG A 105 -36.90 6.00 12.37
CA ARG A 105 -36.08 4.87 12.81
C ARG A 105 -36.88 3.59 12.64
N GLN A 106 -36.31 2.63 11.94
CA GLN A 106 -36.91 1.33 11.71
C GLN A 106 -36.04 0.22 12.29
N ILE A 107 -36.68 -0.75 12.94
CA ILE A 107 -36.08 -1.98 13.39
C ILE A 107 -36.85 -3.18 12.87
N VAL A 108 -36.13 -4.23 12.51
CA VAL A 108 -36.68 -5.51 12.06
C VAL A 108 -36.14 -6.60 12.98
N VAL A 109 -37.00 -7.50 13.44
CA VAL A 109 -36.61 -8.64 14.27
C VAL A 109 -35.62 -9.52 13.49
N GLY A 110 -34.43 -9.75 14.04
CA GLY A 110 -33.34 -10.46 13.34
C GLY A 110 -32.68 -9.68 12.19
N GLY A 111 -33.12 -8.45 11.92
CA GLY A 111 -32.61 -7.59 10.86
C GLY A 111 -31.70 -6.46 11.35
N LYS A 112 -31.32 -5.58 10.43
CA LYS A 112 -30.51 -4.38 10.74
C LYS A 112 -31.41 -3.19 11.06
N ASN A 113 -31.01 -2.41 12.06
CA ASN A 113 -31.62 -1.11 12.38
C ASN A 113 -31.25 -0.11 11.29
N LYS A 114 -32.20 0.69 10.83
CA LYS A 114 -31.97 1.74 9.83
C LYS A 114 -32.57 3.05 10.28
N TYR A 115 -31.89 4.14 9.96
CA TYR A 115 -32.42 5.48 10.05
C TYR A 115 -32.72 5.99 8.65
N LEU A 116 -33.81 6.73 8.52
CA LEU A 116 -34.19 7.44 7.32
C LEU A 116 -34.44 8.89 7.67
N ILE A 117 -33.85 9.81 6.92
CA ILE A 117 -34.12 11.26 6.99
C ILE A 117 -34.79 11.61 5.67
N ASN A 118 -36.02 12.13 5.71
CA ASN A 118 -36.85 12.41 4.53
C ASN A 118 -36.89 11.24 3.53
N GLY A 119 -36.98 10.00 4.05
CA GLY A 119 -37.00 8.77 3.24
C GLY A 119 -35.64 8.29 2.72
N THR A 120 -34.56 9.04 2.94
CA THR A 120 -33.20 8.63 2.54
C THR A 120 -32.48 7.94 3.68
N ASN A 121 -31.83 6.80 3.42
CA ASN A 121 -31.07 6.08 4.44
C ASN A 121 -29.92 6.94 4.98
N ALA A 122 -29.87 7.08 6.30
CA ALA A 122 -28.85 7.83 7.02
C ALA A 122 -28.09 6.93 8.00
N THR A 123 -26.82 7.26 8.27
CA THR A 123 -26.03 6.60 9.32
C THR A 123 -26.45 7.13 10.70
N ASN A 124 -26.25 6.32 11.74
CA ASN A 124 -26.54 6.72 13.12
C ASN A 124 -25.75 7.99 13.51
N THR A 125 -24.47 8.05 13.12
CA THR A 125 -23.62 9.23 13.32
C THR A 125 -24.21 10.48 12.67
N ARG A 126 -24.74 10.39 11.45
CA ARG A 126 -25.34 11.54 10.76
C ARG A 126 -26.61 12.04 11.47
N VAL A 127 -27.43 11.12 11.99
CA VAL A 127 -28.63 11.45 12.77
C VAL A 127 -28.25 12.07 14.11
N GLN A 128 -27.23 11.52 14.77
CA GLN A 128 -26.71 12.10 16.00
C GLN A 128 -26.17 13.51 15.74
N ASP A 129 -25.35 13.72 14.71
CA ASP A 129 -24.84 15.05 14.34
C ASP A 129 -25.97 16.04 14.08
N LEU A 130 -27.06 15.59 13.47
CA LEU A 130 -28.26 16.40 13.26
C LEU A 130 -28.90 16.80 14.59
N PHE A 131 -29.12 15.86 15.52
CA PHE A 131 -29.66 16.20 16.83
C PHE A 131 -28.73 17.11 17.65
N HIS A 132 -27.41 16.91 17.56
CA HIS A 132 -26.44 17.83 18.17
C HIS A 132 -26.52 19.25 17.58
N SER A 133 -26.78 19.40 16.28
CA SER A 133 -26.94 20.73 15.66
C SER A 133 -28.19 21.47 16.15
N VAL A 134 -29.22 20.74 16.58
CA VAL A 134 -30.46 21.28 17.17
C VAL A 134 -30.35 21.36 18.70
N GLN A 135 -29.14 21.21 19.26
CA GLN A 135 -28.87 21.21 20.71
C GLN A 135 -29.66 20.14 21.48
N LEU A 136 -30.12 19.09 20.80
CA LEU A 136 -30.74 17.93 21.42
C LEU A 136 -29.68 16.86 21.65
N ASN A 137 -29.03 16.89 22.82
CA ASN A 137 -28.06 15.86 23.17
C ASN A 137 -28.75 14.58 23.67
N VAL A 138 -28.87 13.62 22.77
CA VAL A 138 -29.45 12.29 23.01
C VAL A 138 -28.77 11.53 24.15
N ASN A 139 -27.50 11.80 24.42
CA ASN A 139 -26.71 11.08 25.41
C ASN A 139 -26.70 11.75 26.78
N ASN A 140 -27.17 12.98 26.91
CA ASN A 140 -27.21 13.66 28.20
C ASN A 140 -28.50 13.31 28.98
N PRO A 141 -28.41 12.76 30.21
CA PRO A 141 -29.58 12.50 31.05
C PRO A 141 -30.39 13.74 31.45
N HIS A 142 -29.90 14.95 31.19
CA HIS A 142 -30.56 16.20 31.59
C HIS A 142 -31.76 16.58 30.71
N PHE A 143 -31.79 16.18 29.45
CA PHE A 143 -32.96 16.41 28.58
C PHE A 143 -34.13 15.47 28.90
N LEU A 144 -33.84 14.30 29.48
CA LEU A 144 -34.82 13.24 29.68
C LEU A 144 -34.81 12.71 31.12
N ILE A 145 -35.71 13.27 31.94
CA ILE A 145 -35.88 12.86 33.33
C ILE A 145 -36.95 11.77 33.40
N MET A 146 -36.51 10.51 33.43
CA MET A 146 -37.39 9.38 33.69
C MET A 146 -37.71 9.25 35.19
N GLN A 147 -38.84 8.60 35.49
CA GLN A 147 -39.22 8.23 36.85
C GLN A 147 -38.09 7.43 37.52
N GLY A 148 -37.68 7.83 38.73
CA GLY A 148 -36.56 7.22 39.47
C GLY A 148 -35.16 7.78 39.16
N ARG A 149 -34.99 8.60 38.12
CA ARG A 149 -33.72 9.33 37.89
C ARG A 149 -33.63 10.66 38.62
N ILE A 150 -34.76 11.23 39.06
CA ILE A 150 -34.76 12.50 39.78
C ILE A 150 -33.89 12.44 41.04
N THR A 151 -33.89 11.31 41.75
CA THR A 151 -33.04 11.07 42.92
C THR A 151 -31.57 10.93 42.55
N LYS A 152 -31.24 10.37 41.36
CA LYS A 152 -29.86 10.33 40.86
C LYS A 152 -29.34 11.73 40.52
N VAL A 153 -30.15 12.56 39.87
CA VAL A 153 -29.77 13.95 39.55
C VAL A 153 -29.55 14.76 40.83
N LEU A 154 -30.39 14.56 41.84
CA LEU A 154 -30.23 15.19 43.16
C LEU A 154 -28.98 14.71 43.91
N ASN A 155 -28.56 13.45 43.71
CA ASN A 155 -27.42 12.83 44.41
C ASN A 155 -26.09 12.88 43.63
N MET A 156 -26.06 13.48 42.44
CA MET A 156 -24.84 13.59 41.63
C MET A 156 -23.88 14.64 42.20
N LYS A 157 -22.58 14.45 41.99
CA LYS A 157 -21.57 15.41 42.44
C LYS A 157 -21.71 16.74 41.67
N PRO A 158 -21.68 17.90 42.35
CA PRO A 158 -21.84 19.21 41.73
C PRO A 158 -20.94 19.47 40.50
N PRO A 159 -19.63 19.16 40.50
CA PRO A 159 -18.78 19.50 39.36
C PRO A 159 -19.17 18.78 38.07
N GLU A 160 -19.47 17.48 38.09
CA GLU A 160 -19.78 16.72 36.86
C GLU A 160 -21.10 17.16 36.22
N VAL A 161 -22.12 17.42 37.03
CA VAL A 161 -23.44 17.85 36.54
C VAL A 161 -23.42 19.31 36.13
N ILE A 162 -22.85 20.19 36.94
CA ILE A 162 -22.85 21.63 36.65
C ILE A 162 -21.93 21.95 35.47
N LEU A 163 -20.75 21.31 35.36
CA LEU A 163 -19.86 21.51 34.22
C LEU A 163 -20.49 20.96 32.94
N SER A 164 -21.04 19.75 32.95
CA SER A 164 -21.65 19.19 31.74
C SER A 164 -22.90 19.96 31.29
N LEU A 165 -23.68 20.51 32.22
CA LEU A 165 -24.83 21.38 31.92
C LEU A 165 -24.38 22.75 31.38
N LEU A 166 -23.35 23.36 31.99
CA LEU A 166 -22.79 24.64 31.53
C LEU A 166 -22.13 24.51 30.16
N GLU A 167 -21.36 23.45 29.92
CA GLU A 167 -20.72 23.16 28.63
C GLU A 167 -21.74 22.90 27.52
N GLU A 168 -22.89 22.31 27.86
CA GLU A 168 -23.99 22.10 26.93
C GLU A 168 -24.72 23.41 26.62
N ALA A 169 -25.03 24.22 27.65
CA ALA A 169 -25.60 25.55 27.47
C ALA A 169 -24.66 26.48 26.67
N ALA A 170 -23.35 26.35 26.87
CA ALA A 170 -22.33 27.10 26.13
C ALA A 170 -22.04 26.53 24.73
N SER A 171 -22.63 25.40 24.33
CA SER A 171 -22.41 24.70 23.05
C SER A 171 -20.93 24.34 22.76
N THR A 172 -20.04 24.38 23.75
CA THR A 172 -18.58 24.17 23.58
C THR A 172 -18.21 22.70 23.43
N LYS A 173 -19.03 21.79 23.97
CA LYS A 173 -18.76 20.36 24.03
C LYS A 173 -18.61 19.68 22.66
N LEU A 174 -19.40 20.09 21.66
CA LEU A 174 -19.31 19.54 20.30
C LEU A 174 -17.96 19.88 19.66
N TYR A 175 -17.53 21.14 19.82
CA TYR A 175 -16.27 21.61 19.29
C TYR A 175 -15.09 20.89 19.96
N GLU A 176 -15.14 20.75 21.28
CA GLU A 176 -14.08 20.07 22.05
C GLU A 176 -13.96 18.59 21.70
N THR A 177 -15.10 17.89 21.56
CA THR A 177 -15.12 16.47 21.14
C THR A 177 -14.53 16.30 19.73
N LYS A 178 -14.91 17.18 18.79
CA LYS A 178 -14.36 17.15 17.42
C LYS A 178 -12.87 17.47 17.40
N LYS A 179 -12.43 18.44 18.20
CA LYS A 179 -11.01 18.81 18.36
C LYS A 179 -10.21 17.63 18.91
N GLU A 180 -10.68 16.97 19.96
CA GLU A 180 -10.01 15.81 20.55
C GLU A 180 -9.91 14.64 19.55
N ALA A 181 -10.99 14.35 18.80
CA ALA A 181 -10.97 13.34 17.76
C ALA A 181 -9.99 13.66 16.62
N ALA A 182 -9.91 14.93 16.21
CA ALA A 182 -8.95 15.39 15.21
C ALA A 182 -7.51 15.25 15.72
N LEU A 183 -7.23 15.68 16.96
CA LEU A 183 -5.92 15.56 17.59
C LEU A 183 -5.46 14.09 17.67
N LYS A 184 -6.34 13.18 18.11
CA LYS A 184 -6.05 11.73 18.12
C LYS A 184 -5.75 11.18 16.73
N THR A 185 -6.39 11.72 15.69
CA THR A 185 -6.15 11.30 14.31
C THR A 185 -4.80 11.80 13.79
N ILE A 186 -4.44 13.04 14.11
CA ILE A 186 -3.14 13.64 13.79
C ILE A 186 -2.03 12.84 14.46
N GLU A 187 -2.15 12.57 15.77
CA GLU A 187 -1.15 11.80 16.52
C GLU A 187 -0.89 10.41 15.91
N LYS A 188 -1.96 9.71 15.51
CA LYS A 188 -1.84 8.41 14.80
C LYS A 188 -1.13 8.54 13.46
N LYS A 189 -1.39 9.62 12.71
CA LYS A 189 -0.72 9.85 11.41
C LYS A 189 0.74 10.23 11.60
N ASP A 190 1.06 11.07 12.56
CA ASP A 190 2.44 11.45 12.88
C ASP A 190 3.26 10.25 13.34
N SER A 191 2.66 9.33 14.11
CA SER A 191 3.33 8.07 14.48
C SER A 191 3.69 7.23 13.26
N LYS A 192 2.79 7.12 12.27
CA LYS A 192 3.04 6.38 11.03
C LYS A 192 4.09 7.08 10.16
N LEU A 193 4.08 8.40 10.09
CA LEU A 193 5.10 9.16 9.38
C LEU A 193 6.49 8.94 9.98
N ARG A 194 6.60 8.94 11.31
CA ARG A 194 7.87 8.63 12.00
C ARG A 194 8.37 7.22 11.68
N GLU A 195 7.48 6.24 11.58
CA GLU A 195 7.84 4.87 11.21
C GLU A 195 8.36 4.79 9.77
N ILE A 196 7.68 5.45 8.83
CA ILE A 196 8.10 5.52 7.42
C ILE A 196 9.47 6.21 7.28
N ASP A 197 9.65 7.34 7.97
CA ASP A 197 10.90 8.09 7.98
C ASP A 197 12.07 7.28 8.55
N ARG A 198 11.78 6.43 9.54
CA ARG A 198 12.76 5.52 10.11
C ARG A 198 13.21 4.49 9.09
N VAL A 199 12.28 3.79 8.43
CA VAL A 199 12.59 2.80 7.37
C VAL A 199 13.37 3.45 6.23
N LEU A 200 12.99 4.66 5.82
CA LEU A 200 13.66 5.37 4.73
C LEU A 200 15.11 5.73 5.07
N ARG A 201 15.38 6.12 6.33
CA ARG A 201 16.72 6.46 6.80
C ARG A 201 17.58 5.23 7.10
N GLU A 202 17.00 4.22 7.75
CA GLU A 202 17.73 3.03 8.22
C GLU A 202 17.98 2.01 7.10
N ASP A 203 17.04 1.83 6.15
CA ASP A 203 17.16 0.77 5.14
C ASP A 203 17.45 1.33 3.73
N ILE A 204 16.66 2.30 3.27
CA ILE A 204 16.69 2.76 1.87
C ILE A 204 17.94 3.61 1.60
N THR A 205 18.24 4.56 2.48
CA THR A 205 19.39 5.46 2.29
C THR A 205 20.73 4.71 2.24
N PRO A 206 21.05 3.78 3.18
CA PRO A 206 22.31 3.05 3.12
C PRO A 206 22.37 2.04 1.97
N THR A 207 21.26 1.41 1.58
CA THR A 207 21.25 0.52 0.40
C THR A 207 21.54 1.30 -0.89
N ILE A 208 20.94 2.48 -1.06
CA ILE A 208 21.26 3.36 -2.20
C ILE A 208 22.73 3.78 -2.18
N ARG A 209 23.30 4.08 -1.01
CA ARG A 209 24.72 4.42 -0.90
C ARG A 209 25.63 3.25 -1.32
N LYS A 210 25.37 2.04 -0.83
CA LYS A 210 26.11 0.84 -1.22
C LYS A 210 26.05 0.59 -2.73
N LEU A 211 24.86 0.69 -3.32
CA LEU A 211 24.68 0.54 -4.78
C LEU A 211 25.44 1.60 -5.58
N ARG A 212 25.58 2.83 -5.06
CA ARG A 212 26.40 3.87 -5.69
C ARG A 212 27.89 3.55 -5.62
N GLU A 213 28.37 3.03 -4.50
CA GLU A 213 29.76 2.59 -4.32
C GLU A 213 30.07 1.42 -5.27
N GLU A 214 29.22 0.39 -5.30
CA GLU A 214 29.34 -0.75 -6.22
C GLU A 214 29.36 -0.32 -7.70
N ARG A 215 28.49 0.63 -8.08
CA ARG A 215 28.51 1.20 -9.43
C ARG A 215 29.83 1.91 -9.74
N SER A 216 30.39 2.65 -8.77
CA SER A 216 31.67 3.33 -8.96
C SER A 216 32.82 2.33 -9.18
N SER A 217 32.89 1.30 -8.33
CA SER A 217 33.89 0.23 -8.47
C SER A 217 33.73 -0.54 -9.78
N TYR A 218 32.50 -0.77 -10.23
CA TYR A 218 32.24 -1.42 -11.52
C TYR A 218 32.72 -0.56 -12.71
N LEU A 219 32.53 0.77 -12.65
CA LEU A 219 33.02 1.68 -13.69
C LEU A 219 34.55 1.72 -13.74
N GLU A 220 35.22 1.68 -12.59
CA GLU A 220 36.68 1.56 -12.52
C GLU A 220 37.16 0.22 -13.09
N TYR A 221 36.52 -0.88 -12.68
CA TYR A 221 36.80 -2.20 -13.24
C TYR A 221 36.65 -2.22 -14.77
N GLN A 222 35.59 -1.61 -15.31
CA GLN A 222 35.37 -1.53 -16.74
C GLN A 222 36.48 -0.74 -17.46
N LYS A 223 37.00 0.34 -16.84
CA LYS A 223 38.15 1.08 -17.39
C LYS A 223 39.41 0.21 -17.41
N VAL A 224 39.70 -0.50 -16.32
CA VAL A 224 40.86 -1.39 -16.22
C VAL A 224 40.78 -2.51 -17.24
N VAL A 225 39.61 -3.13 -17.42
CA VAL A 225 39.41 -4.19 -18.43
C VAL A 225 39.68 -3.68 -19.84
N ARG A 226 39.20 -2.47 -20.19
CA ARG A 226 39.49 -1.86 -21.49
C ARG A 226 40.98 -1.61 -21.69
N GLU A 227 41.68 -1.16 -20.64
CA GLU A 227 43.13 -0.93 -20.70
C GLU A 227 43.89 -2.24 -20.87
N ILE A 228 43.49 -3.30 -20.16
CA ILE A 228 44.06 -4.64 -20.33
C ILE A 228 43.84 -5.15 -21.75
N GLU A 229 42.62 -5.04 -22.30
CA GLU A 229 42.36 -5.44 -23.69
C GLU A 229 43.23 -4.67 -24.69
N HIS A 230 43.43 -3.37 -24.46
CA HIS A 230 44.26 -2.53 -25.31
C HIS A 230 45.74 -2.94 -25.25
N LEU A 231 46.28 -3.13 -24.04
CA LEU A 231 47.66 -3.61 -23.84
C LEU A 231 47.87 -5.01 -24.40
N THR A 232 46.90 -5.91 -24.22
CA THR A 232 46.97 -7.28 -24.76
C THR A 232 47.04 -7.25 -26.29
N LYS A 233 46.25 -6.39 -26.95
CA LYS A 233 46.34 -6.20 -28.41
C LYS A 233 47.71 -5.70 -28.84
N PHE A 234 48.32 -4.79 -28.08
CA PHE A 234 49.69 -4.34 -28.35
C PHE A 234 50.72 -5.44 -28.20
N THR A 235 50.66 -6.23 -27.12
CA THR A 235 51.59 -7.35 -26.92
C THR A 235 51.48 -8.37 -28.05
N VAL A 236 50.25 -8.74 -28.43
CA VAL A 236 50.01 -9.66 -29.57
C VAL A 236 50.55 -9.09 -30.88
N ALA A 237 50.37 -7.79 -31.14
CA ALA A 237 50.91 -7.14 -32.33
C ALA A 237 52.44 -7.10 -32.33
N TYR A 238 53.06 -6.86 -31.18
CA TYR A 238 54.51 -6.89 -31.01
C TYR A 238 55.08 -8.30 -31.20
N ASP A 239 54.47 -9.31 -30.58
CA ASP A 239 54.84 -10.71 -30.74
C ASP A 239 54.72 -11.15 -32.21
N PHE A 240 53.66 -10.72 -32.89
CA PHE A 240 53.49 -10.95 -34.33
C PHE A 240 54.62 -10.32 -35.15
N ALA A 241 54.98 -9.06 -34.89
CA ALA A 241 56.07 -8.38 -35.59
C ALA A 241 57.43 -9.07 -35.34
N CYS A 242 57.71 -9.48 -34.10
CA CYS A 242 58.92 -10.23 -33.78
C CYS A 242 58.97 -11.59 -34.48
N LEU A 243 57.84 -12.31 -34.55
CA LEU A 243 57.74 -13.58 -35.27
C LEU A 243 57.93 -13.36 -36.77
N GLU A 244 57.38 -12.30 -37.35
CA GLU A 244 57.57 -11.95 -38.76
C GLU A 244 59.05 -11.66 -39.08
N GLU A 245 59.72 -10.86 -38.26
CA GLU A 245 61.17 -10.63 -38.38
C GLU A 245 61.98 -11.92 -38.27
N ALA A 246 61.69 -12.76 -37.27
CA ALA A 246 62.37 -14.05 -37.08
C ALA A 246 62.16 -14.98 -38.30
N THR A 247 60.95 -14.97 -38.86
CA THR A 247 60.61 -15.75 -40.06
C THR A 247 61.36 -15.23 -41.29
N GLN A 248 61.46 -13.90 -41.46
CA GLN A 248 62.26 -13.30 -42.53
C GLN A 248 63.75 -13.61 -42.39
N ARG A 249 64.32 -13.55 -41.18
CA ARG A 249 65.72 -13.94 -40.92
C ARG A 249 65.94 -15.40 -41.26
N THR A 250 65.08 -16.29 -40.79
CA THR A 250 65.15 -17.73 -41.08
C THR A 250 65.03 -18.00 -42.58
N LYS A 251 64.14 -17.30 -43.29
CA LYS A 251 64.00 -17.40 -44.75
C LYS A 251 65.27 -16.94 -45.48
N ASN A 252 65.87 -15.83 -45.05
CA ASN A 252 67.12 -15.33 -45.61
C ASN A 252 68.29 -16.30 -45.36
N ASP A 253 68.36 -16.90 -44.18
CA ASP A 253 69.40 -17.88 -43.86
C ASP A 253 69.20 -19.21 -44.60
N LEU A 254 67.95 -19.61 -44.85
CA LEU A 254 67.61 -20.75 -45.69
C LEU A 254 68.04 -20.51 -47.14
N LEU A 255 67.78 -19.32 -47.70
CA LEU A 255 68.26 -18.93 -49.04
C LEU A 255 69.80 -18.96 -49.14
N LYS A 256 70.51 -18.46 -48.12
CA LYS A 256 71.98 -18.54 -48.07
C LYS A 256 72.45 -19.99 -48.00
N LEU A 257 71.77 -20.85 -47.23
CA LEU A 257 72.13 -22.25 -47.09
C LEU A 257 71.88 -23.01 -48.40
N GLU A 258 70.75 -22.77 -49.07
CA GLU A 258 70.46 -23.30 -50.41
C GLU A 258 71.52 -22.89 -51.43
N ALA A 259 71.96 -21.63 -51.43
CA ALA A 259 73.04 -21.17 -52.28
C ALA A 259 74.36 -21.91 -51.98
N ARG A 260 74.71 -22.13 -50.70
CA ARG A 260 75.90 -22.90 -50.31
C ARG A 260 75.80 -24.37 -50.68
N VAL A 261 74.61 -24.98 -50.59
CA VAL A 261 74.37 -26.35 -51.03
C VAL A 261 74.55 -26.46 -52.53
N ASN A 262 74.03 -25.50 -53.31
CA ASN A 262 74.22 -25.48 -54.76
C ASN A 262 75.68 -25.27 -55.17
N ASP A 263 76.42 -24.36 -54.50
CA ASP A 263 77.86 -24.17 -54.72
C ASP A 263 78.64 -25.46 -54.42
N LYS A 264 78.36 -26.11 -53.28
CA LYS A 264 78.97 -27.40 -52.96
C LYS A 264 78.60 -28.50 -53.96
N LYS A 265 77.36 -28.55 -54.43
CA LYS A 265 76.93 -29.50 -55.47
C LYS A 265 77.71 -29.29 -56.77
N GLN A 266 77.83 -28.05 -57.24
CA GLN A 266 78.65 -27.71 -58.41
C GLN A 266 80.11 -28.11 -58.21
N LYS A 267 80.67 -27.89 -57.02
CA LYS A 267 82.05 -28.26 -56.68
C LYS A 267 82.25 -29.78 -56.65
N VAL A 268 81.28 -30.54 -56.15
CA VAL A 268 81.28 -32.01 -56.22
C VAL A 268 81.18 -32.48 -57.67
N GLU A 269 80.37 -31.85 -58.50
CA GLU A 269 80.27 -32.13 -59.93
C GLU A 269 81.60 -31.90 -60.65
N GLN A 270 82.27 -30.77 -60.36
CA GLN A 270 83.61 -30.45 -60.88
C GLN A 270 84.65 -31.49 -60.43
N LEU A 271 84.70 -31.81 -59.13
CA LEU A 271 85.64 -32.80 -58.58
C LEU A 271 85.39 -34.21 -59.12
N ASN A 272 84.13 -34.60 -59.33
CA ASN A 272 83.81 -35.87 -59.98
C ASN A 272 84.25 -35.87 -61.45
N GLY A 273 84.10 -34.74 -62.16
CA GLY A 273 84.65 -34.57 -63.51
C GLY A 273 86.17 -34.66 -63.56
N GLU A 274 86.87 -34.07 -62.58
CA GLU A 274 88.33 -34.17 -62.44
C GLU A 274 88.77 -35.59 -62.08
N LYS A 275 88.06 -36.25 -61.15
CA LYS A 275 88.31 -37.65 -60.79
C LYS A 275 88.14 -38.57 -62.00
N ALA A 276 87.11 -38.38 -62.81
CA ALA A 276 86.91 -39.15 -64.04
C ALA A 276 88.06 -38.97 -65.04
N LYS A 277 88.58 -37.75 -65.19
CA LYS A 277 89.78 -37.49 -66.00
C LYS A 277 91.03 -38.16 -65.43
N LEU A 278 91.22 -38.09 -64.12
CA LEU A 278 92.33 -38.75 -63.42
C LEU A 278 92.25 -40.28 -63.53
N GLU A 279 91.07 -40.88 -63.41
CA GLU A 279 90.84 -42.31 -63.61
C GLU A 279 91.06 -42.74 -65.07
N GLN A 280 90.76 -41.87 -66.03
CA GLN A 280 91.10 -42.10 -67.44
C GLN A 280 92.62 -42.08 -67.64
N ASN A 281 93.31 -41.07 -67.11
CA ASN A 281 94.77 -41.00 -67.14
C ASN A 281 95.44 -42.19 -66.42
N LEU A 282 94.85 -42.67 -65.32
CA LEU A 282 95.34 -43.84 -64.58
C LEU A 282 95.16 -45.14 -65.38
N ARG A 283 94.06 -45.26 -66.12
CA ARG A 283 93.85 -46.36 -67.08
C ARG A 283 94.85 -46.33 -68.22
N GLU A 284 95.11 -45.16 -68.79
CA GLU A 284 96.14 -44.98 -69.81
C GLU A 284 97.53 -45.37 -69.28
N LEU A 285 97.90 -44.94 -68.06
CA LEU A 285 99.17 -45.34 -67.43
C LEU A 285 99.25 -46.83 -67.05
N THR A 286 98.14 -47.46 -66.66
CA THR A 286 98.15 -48.91 -66.35
C THR A 286 98.19 -49.76 -67.62
N GLU A 287 97.62 -49.29 -68.72
CA GLU A 287 97.84 -49.91 -70.04
C GLU A 287 99.30 -49.76 -70.50
N GLU A 288 99.94 -48.63 -70.25
CA GLU A 288 101.39 -48.48 -70.47
C GLU A 288 102.22 -49.38 -69.55
N HIS A 289 101.88 -49.47 -68.26
CA HIS A 289 102.62 -50.30 -67.31
C HIS A 289 102.47 -51.81 -67.59
N ASN A 290 101.28 -52.27 -67.99
CA ASN A 290 101.07 -53.67 -68.37
C ASN A 290 101.77 -54.04 -69.69
N LYS A 291 102.01 -53.08 -70.58
CA LYS A 291 102.88 -53.29 -71.75
C LYS A 291 104.36 -53.48 -71.36
N VAL A 292 104.82 -52.84 -70.27
CA VAL A 292 106.20 -52.97 -69.79
C VAL A 292 106.40 -54.22 -68.92
N GLY A 293 105.41 -54.63 -68.12
CA GLY A 293 105.47 -55.81 -67.27
C GLY A 293 105.52 -57.15 -68.03
N PHE A 294 104.97 -57.21 -69.25
CA PHE A 294 105.03 -58.42 -70.09
C PHE A 294 106.40 -58.66 -70.76
N LEU A 295 107.32 -57.69 -70.73
CA LEU A 295 108.64 -57.79 -71.37
C LEU A 295 109.75 -58.36 -70.47
N TYR A 296 109.51 -58.55 -69.16
CA TYR A 296 110.48 -59.17 -68.25
C TYR A 296 110.20 -60.64 -67.93
N PHE A 297 109.19 -61.24 -68.57
CA PHE A 297 108.83 -62.66 -68.43
C PHE A 297 109.36 -63.53 -69.59
N THR A 298 110.58 -63.29 -70.09
CA THR A 298 111.33 -64.24 -70.93
C THR A 298 112.82 -63.90 -70.91
N SER A 299 113.59 -64.62 -70.08
CA SER A 299 114.96 -65.15 -70.32
C SER A 299 115.65 -65.47 -69.01
#